data_AF-A0A6J1P748-F1
#
_entry.id   AF-A0A6J1P748-F1
#
_cell.length_a   1.000
_cell.length_b   1.000
_cell.length_c   1.000
_cell.angle_alpha   90.00
_cell.angle_beta   90.00
_cell.angle_gamma   90.00
#
_symmetry.space_group_name_H-M   'P 1'
#
loop_
_entity.id
_entity.type
_entity.pdbx_description
1 polymer ?
#
loop_
_entity_poly.entity_id
_entity_poly.type
_entity_poly.pdbx_seq_one_letter_code
_entity_poly.pdbx_strand_id
1 'polypeptide(L)' 'MAVLLQYNDNISWTVRQLEQHTGINGDFLIQVLQILLKAKLLVCQDDESELTESSVVDLYLGYKKLVLDILYLYF' A
#
# COMPACT_ATOMS: atom_id res chain seq x y z
N MET A 1 -3.97 5.73 -7.19
CA MET A 1 -2.67 6.43 -7.03
C MET A 1 -2.47 7.01 -5.63
N ALA A 2 -3.52 7.42 -4.91
CA ALA A 2 -3.39 7.99 -3.56
C ALA A 2 -2.69 7.07 -2.53
N VAL A 3 -2.94 5.75 -2.55
CA VAL A 3 -2.36 4.80 -1.57
C VAL A 3 -0.85 4.65 -1.75
N LEU A 4 -0.37 4.36 -2.97
CA LEU A 4 1.06 4.16 -3.25
C LEU A 4 1.88 5.45 -3.03
N LEU A 5 1.28 6.63 -3.23
CA LEU A 5 1.95 7.90 -2.98
C LEU A 5 2.26 8.15 -1.50
N GLN A 6 1.49 7.58 -0.56
CA GLN A 6 1.80 7.69 0.87
C GLN A 6 3.13 7.00 1.21
N TYR A 7 3.53 6.01 0.41
CA TYR A 7 4.78 5.29 0.61
C TYR A 7 6.04 6.08 0.20
N ASN A 8 5.87 7.26 -0.41
CA ASN A 8 6.97 8.18 -0.67
C ASN A 8 7.50 8.84 0.62
N ASP A 9 6.65 8.96 1.64
CA ASP A 9 7.01 9.55 2.94
C ASP A 9 7.42 8.48 3.95
N ASN A 10 6.64 7.40 4.07
CA ASN A 10 6.93 6.28 4.95
C ASN A 10 6.67 4.93 4.27
N ILE A 11 7.57 3.97 4.42
CA ILE A 11 7.45 2.66 3.76
C ILE A 11 6.47 1.70 4.44
N SER A 12 5.93 2.07 5.59
CA SER A 12 5.10 1.22 6.47
C SER A 12 3.89 2.01 6.94
N TRP A 13 2.69 1.50 6.71
CA TRP A 13 1.46 2.15 7.12
C TRP A 13 0.44 1.15 7.65
N THR A 14 -0.34 1.56 8.64
CA THR A 14 -1.55 0.79 9.01
C THR A 14 -2.69 1.08 8.03
N VAL A 15 -3.59 0.11 7.86
CA VAL A 15 -4.79 0.29 7.01
C VAL A 15 -5.59 1.52 7.46
N ARG A 16 -5.76 1.71 8.77
CA ARG A 16 -6.45 2.88 9.34
C ARG A 16 -5.76 4.20 8.99
N GLN A 17 -4.44 4.27 9.03
CA GLN A 17 -3.72 5.49 8.63
C GLN A 17 -3.90 5.77 7.14
N LEU A 18 -3.82 4.75 6.30
CA LEU A 18 -4.06 4.91 4.86
C LEU A 18 -5.47 5.41 4.59
N GLU A 19 -6.47 4.92 5.31
CA GLU A 19 -7.85 5.40 5.22
C GLU A 19 -7.94 6.89 5.55
N GLN A 20 -7.36 7.30 6.68
CA GLN A 20 -7.37 8.70 7.13
C GLN A 20 -6.62 9.64 6.18
N HIS A 21 -5.49 9.20 5.63
CA HIS A 21 -4.67 10.00 4.72
C HIS A 21 -5.26 10.09 3.31
N THR A 22 -5.94 9.03 2.85
CA THR A 22 -6.49 8.99 1.49
C THR A 22 -7.96 9.43 1.43
N GLY A 23 -8.69 9.39 2.54
CA GLY A 23 -10.12 9.66 2.59
C GLY A 23 -10.98 8.65 1.82
N ILE A 24 -10.41 7.49 1.48
CA ILE A 24 -11.09 6.40 0.78
C ILE A 24 -11.89 5.60 1.81
N ASN A 25 -13.06 5.11 1.43
CA ASN A 25 -13.86 4.22 2.27
C ASN A 25 -13.07 2.94 2.62
N GLY A 26 -13.02 2.57 3.91
CA GLY A 26 -12.27 1.42 4.41
C GLY A 26 -12.50 0.10 3.66
N ASP A 27 -13.75 -0.23 3.32
CA ASP A 27 -14.08 -1.46 2.57
C ASP A 27 -13.45 -1.47 1.16
N PHE A 28 -13.42 -0.31 0.50
CA PHE A 28 -12.78 -0.16 -0.81
C PHE A 28 -11.26 -0.16 -0.68
N LEU A 29 -10.73 0.49 0.36
CA LEU A 29 -9.30 0.50 0.63
C LEU A 29 -8.76 -0.91 0.85
N ILE A 30 -9.47 -1.75 1.63
CA ILE A 30 -9.09 -3.15 1.87
C ILE A 30 -9.04 -3.92 0.55
N GLN A 31 -10.05 -3.78 -0.32
CA GLN A 31 -10.03 -4.43 -1.64
C GLN A 31 -8.83 -4.00 -2.48
N VAL A 32 -8.49 -2.70 -2.48
CA VAL A 32 -7.32 -2.18 -3.20
C VAL A 32 -6.02 -2.75 -2.61
N LEU A 33 -5.89 -2.77 -1.28
CA LEU A 33 -4.73 -3.33 -0.59
C LEU A 33 -4.55 -4.81 -0.89
N GLN A 34 -5.63 -5.59 -0.89
CA GLN A 34 -5.62 -7.00 -1.27
C GLN A 34 -5.11 -7.21 -2.71
N ILE A 35 -5.54 -6.37 -3.66
CA ILE A 35 -5.04 -6.42 -5.04
C ILE A 35 -3.53 -6.11 -5.08
N LEU A 36 -3.07 -5.11 -4.34
CA LEU A 36 -1.65 -4.70 -4.30
C LEU A 36 -0.75 -5.74 -3.62
N LEU A 37 -1.25 -6.40 -2.57
CA LEU A 37 -0.59 -7.54 -1.90
C LEU A 37 -0.47 -8.73 -2.86
N LYS A 38 -1.56 -9.06 -3.55
CA LYS A 38 -1.59 -10.14 -4.55
C LYS A 38 -0.65 -9.87 -5.74
N ALA A 39 -0.48 -8.59 -6.10
CA ALA A 39 0.49 -8.12 -7.09
C ALA A 39 1.93 -8.05 -6.56
N LYS A 40 2.17 -8.37 -5.27
CA LYS A 40 3.46 -8.25 -4.58
C LYS A 40 4.08 -6.85 -4.64
N LEU A 41 3.25 -5.82 -4.70
CA LEU A 41 3.68 -4.41 -4.59
C LEU A 41 3.78 -3.98 -3.13
N LEU A 42 2.88 -4.52 -2.31
CA LEU A 42 2.88 -4.37 -0.86
C LEU A 42 3.13 -5.75 -0.23
N VAL A 43 3.54 -5.75 1.03
CA VAL A 43 3.60 -6.94 1.88
C VAL A 43 2.94 -6.64 3.22
N CYS A 44 2.32 -7.65 3.80
CA CYS A 44 1.72 -7.61 5.12
C CYS A 44 2.33 -8.73 5.95
N GLN A 45 2.47 -8.54 7.26
CA GLN A 45 2.88 -9.63 8.16
C GLN A 45 1.71 -10.56 8.50
N ASP A 46 0.48 -10.02 8.51
CA ASP A 46 -0.75 -10.77 8.68
C ASP A 46 -1.21 -11.42 7.36
N ASP A 47 -2.16 -12.36 7.47
CA ASP A 47 -2.77 -13.00 6.32
C ASP A 47 -3.42 -11.95 5.40
N GLU A 48 -3.03 -11.94 4.13
CA GLU A 48 -3.53 -10.99 3.12
C GLU A 48 -5.05 -11.07 2.91
N SER A 49 -5.66 -12.18 3.34
CA SER A 49 -7.11 -12.42 3.29
C SER A 49 -7.87 -11.81 4.47
N GLU A 50 -7.19 -11.52 5.59
CA GLU A 50 -7.78 -11.07 6.86
C GLU A 50 -7.19 -9.72 7.31
N LEU A 51 -6.98 -8.80 6.36
CA LEU A 51 -6.56 -7.43 6.66
C LEU A 51 -7.55 -6.74 7.60
N THR A 52 -7.05 -6.28 8.75
CA THR A 52 -7.79 -5.46 9.70
C THR A 52 -7.33 -4.01 9.64
N GLU A 53 -8.09 -3.10 10.24
CA GLU A 53 -7.74 -1.67 10.36
C GLU A 53 -6.36 -1.45 11.03
N SER A 54 -6.00 -2.37 11.93
CA SER A 54 -4.74 -2.39 12.68
C SER A 54 -3.60 -3.10 11.95
N SER A 55 -3.86 -3.83 10.87
CA SER A 55 -2.83 -4.54 10.13
C SER A 55 -1.86 -3.55 9.49
N VAL A 56 -0.58 -3.89 9.56
CA VAL A 56 0.52 -3.08 9.01
C VAL A 56 0.85 -3.59 7.61
N VAL A 57 0.86 -2.67 6.66
CA VAL A 57 1.18 -2.93 5.27
C VAL A 57 2.43 -2.15 4.90
N ASP A 58 3.42 -2.86 4.39
CA ASP A 58 4.73 -2.33 4.02
C ASP A 58 4.90 -2.34 2.50
N LEU A 59 5.66 -1.37 1.99
CA LEU A 59 6.06 -1.36 0.58
C LEU A 59 7.06 -2.50 0.32
N TYR A 60 6.79 -3.33 -0.68
CA TYR A 60 7.70 -4.40 -1.04
C TYR A 60 8.93 -3.87 -1.80
N LEU A 61 10.00 -3.58 -1.05
CA LEU A 61 11.28 -3.06 -1.57
C LEU A 61 12.14 -4.13 -2.28
N GLY A 62 11.68 -5.39 -2.33
CA GLY A 62 12.37 -6.48 -3.03
C GLY A 62 12.46 -6.28 -4.55
N TYR A 63 11.58 -5.44 -5.12
CA TYR A 63 11.71 -4.96 -6.49
C TYR A 63 12.70 -3.79 -6.56
N LYS A 64 14.00 -4.12 -6.55
CA LYS A 64 15.16 -3.22 -6.59
C LYS A 64 15.19 -2.19 -7.74
N LYS A 65 14.19 -2.09 -8.62
CA LYS A 65 14.27 -1.22 -9.82
C LYS A 65 12.97 -0.76 -10.52
N LEU A 66 11.81 -0.73 -9.87
CA LEU A 66 10.57 -0.25 -10.54
C LEU A 66 9.95 1.03 -9.95
N VAL A 67 10.06 1.27 -8.64
CA VAL A 67 9.47 2.47 -8.01
C VAL A 67 10.12 3.77 -8.50
N LEU A 68 11.43 3.75 -8.76
CA LEU A 68 12.12 4.92 -9.31
C LEU A 68 11.69 5.20 -10.77
N ASP A 69 11.36 4.18 -11.56
CA ASP A 69 11.05 4.36 -12.98
C ASP A 69 9.62 4.90 -13.20
N ILE A 70 8.66 4.50 -12.37
CA ILE A 70 7.26 4.96 -12.50
C ILE A 70 7.10 6.42 -12.05
N LEU A 71 7.91 6.90 -11.10
CA LEU A 71 7.83 8.29 -10.64
C LEU A 71 8.42 9.28 -11.65
N TYR A 72 9.46 8.88 -12.41
CA TYR A 72 10.11 9.74 -13.41
C TYR A 72 9.40 9.76 -14.76
N LEU A 73 8.51 8.81 -15.05
CA LEU A 73 7.78 8.80 -16.33
C LEU A 73 6.52 9.68 -16.33
N TYR A 74 6.13 10.22 -15.18
CA TYR A 74 4.91 11.03 -15.00
C TYR A 74 5.20 12.48 -14.55
N PHE A 75 6.46 12.93 -14.59
CA PHE A 75 6.84 14.33 -14.39
C PHE A 75 7.60 14.88 -15.60
#